data_AF-A0A0Q6P494-F1
#
_entry.id   AF-A0A0Q6P494-F1
#
_cell.length_a   1.000
_cell.length_b   1.000
_cell.length_c   1.000
_cell.angle_alpha   90.00
_cell.angle_beta   90.00
_cell.angle_gamma   90.00
#
_symmetry.space_group_name_H-M   'P 1'
#
loop_
_entity.id
_entity.type
_entity.pdbx_description
1 polymer ?
#
loop_
_entity_poly.entity_id
_entity_poly.type
_entity_poly.pdbx_seq_one_letter_code
_entity_poly.pdbx_strand_id
1 'polypeptide(L)'
;MEALFGHLATLALVPVHTIAWPNVPFTPPGNQRYLRVQFVPNVANRLLISSDGPHQLLGLLQVSIYDTKGQGEGRARETAGLVAAHFPPDFKIHNAPVTVRITKRPDVADLIVEDAAIQIPVMISWECWA
;
A
#
# COMPACT_ATOMS: atom_id res chain seq x y z
N MET A 1 -7.51 7.97 -4.16
CA MET A 1 -7.53 6.49 -4.15
C MET A 1 -6.94 5.94 -5.45
N GLU A 2 -7.55 6.24 -6.61
CA GLU A 2 -7.07 5.85 -7.95
C GLU A 2 -5.57 6.09 -8.18
N ALA A 3 -5.04 7.24 -7.75
CA ALA A 3 -3.63 7.58 -7.90
C ALA A 3 -2.67 6.56 -7.24
N LEU A 4 -2.99 6.16 -6.01
CA LEU A 4 -2.17 5.24 -5.22
C LEU A 4 -2.23 3.82 -5.79
N PHE A 5 -3.41 3.38 -6.22
CA PHE A 5 -3.60 2.06 -6.82
C PHE A 5 -2.94 1.99 -8.20
N GLY A 6 -3.09 3.04 -9.02
CA GLY A 6 -2.41 3.16 -10.31
C GLY A 6 -0.90 3.10 -10.17
N HIS A 7 -0.32 3.85 -9.21
CA HIS A 7 1.13 3.79 -8.95
C HIS A 7 1.58 2.42 -8.45
N LEU A 8 0.79 1.76 -7.58
CA LEU A 8 1.11 0.38 -7.17
C LEU A 8 1.06 -0.60 -8.36
N ALA A 9 0.12 -0.42 -9.29
CA ALA A 9 -0.01 -1.29 -10.46
C ALA A 9 1.17 -1.16 -11.44
N THR A 10 1.95 -0.07 -11.39
CA THR A 10 3.18 0.06 -12.17
C THR A 10 4.39 -0.65 -11.54
N LEU A 11 4.22 -1.23 -10.35
CA LEU A 11 5.28 -1.97 -9.67
C LEU A 11 5.55 -3.29 -10.41
N ALA A 12 6.66 -3.32 -11.16
CA ALA A 12 7.14 -4.53 -11.82
C ALA A 12 7.98 -5.37 -10.86
N LEU A 13 7.37 -6.40 -10.26
CA LEU A 13 8.08 -7.42 -9.47
C LEU A 13 8.50 -8.58 -10.37
N VAL A 14 9.67 -9.15 -10.08
CA VAL A 14 10.16 -10.37 -10.72
C VAL A 14 10.36 -11.41 -9.62
N PRO A 15 9.55 -12.49 -9.56
CA PRO A 15 8.43 -12.84 -10.44
C PRO A 15 7.23 -11.91 -10.29
N VAL A 16 6.38 -11.84 -11.32
CA VAL A 16 5.15 -11.05 -11.29
C VAL A 16 4.22 -11.61 -10.22
N HIS A 17 3.82 -10.76 -9.27
CA HIS A 17 2.89 -11.11 -8.21
C HIS A 17 1.51 -10.55 -8.52
N THR A 18 0.48 -11.36 -8.31
CA THR A 18 -0.91 -10.91 -8.44
C THR A 18 -1.28 -9.99 -7.28
N ILE A 19 -2.05 -8.94 -7.57
CA ILE A 19 -2.51 -7.95 -6.58
C ILE A 19 -4.01 -8.16 -6.33
N ALA A 20 -4.35 -8.45 -5.08
CA ALA A 20 -5.72 -8.50 -4.59
C ALA A 20 -6.19 -7.09 -4.21
N TRP A 21 -7.08 -6.54 -5.02
CA TRP A 21 -7.66 -5.21 -4.83
C TRP A 21 -8.83 -5.23 -3.84
N PRO A 22 -9.07 -4.14 -3.10
CA PRO A 22 -10.18 -4.06 -2.17
C PRO A 22 -11.51 -4.17 -2.92
N ASN A 23 -12.43 -4.97 -2.36
CA ASN A 23 -13.76 -5.22 -2.93
C ASN A 23 -13.76 -5.85 -4.34
N VAL A 24 -12.67 -6.52 -4.74
CA VAL A 24 -12.59 -7.31 -5.98
C VAL A 24 -12.45 -8.79 -5.62
N PRO A 25 -13.27 -9.69 -6.18
CA PRO A 25 -13.11 -11.11 -5.94
C PRO A 25 -11.72 -11.56 -6.41
N PHE A 26 -10.97 -12.16 -5.49
CA PHE A 26 -9.61 -12.61 -5.74
C PHE A 26 -9.45 -14.03 -5.22
N THR A 27 -9.02 -14.94 -6.09
CA THR A 27 -8.67 -16.31 -5.71
C THR A 27 -7.16 -16.37 -5.51
N PRO A 28 -6.66 -16.65 -4.29
CA PRO A 28 -5.24 -16.78 -4.04
C PRO A 28 -4.62 -17.82 -4.97
N PRO A 29 -3.50 -17.51 -5.64
CA PRO A 29 -2.83 -18.45 -6.53
C PRO A 29 -2.10 -19.55 -5.73
N GLY A 30 -2.83 -20.47 -5.10
CA GLY A 30 -2.28 -21.63 -4.38
C GLY A 30 -1.03 -21.32 -3.54
N ASN A 31 0.06 -22.06 -3.78
CA ASN A 31 1.35 -21.88 -3.10
C ASN A 31 2.20 -20.70 -3.66
N GLN A 32 1.57 -19.70 -4.26
CA GLN A 32 2.28 -18.54 -4.82
C GLN A 32 2.01 -17.28 -3.98
N ARG A 33 3.03 -16.42 -3.94
CA ARG A 33 2.98 -15.12 -3.29
C ARG A 33 2.04 -14.16 -4.01
N TYR A 34 1.25 -13.43 -3.24
CA TYR A 34 0.39 -12.36 -3.73
C TYR A 34 0.43 -11.14 -2.81
N LEU A 35 0.04 -10.00 -3.35
CA LEU A 35 -0.08 -8.75 -2.62
C LEU A 35 -1.54 -8.50 -2.30
N ARG A 36 -1.88 -8.09 -1.09
CA ARG A 36 -3.22 -7.65 -0.72
C ARG A 36 -3.21 -6.18 -0.38
N VAL A 37 -4.10 -5.42 -1.02
CA VAL A 37 -4.19 -3.98 -0.82
C VAL A 37 -5.39 -3.66 0.07
N GLN A 38 -5.15 -2.86 1.09
CA GLN A 38 -6.17 -2.31 1.96
C GLN A 38 -6.01 -0.79 2.04
N PHE A 39 -7.08 -0.06 1.76
CA PHE A 39 -7.11 1.38 1.85
C PHE A 39 -7.78 1.80 3.15
N VAL A 40 -7.04 2.50 4.00
CA VAL A 40 -7.48 2.93 5.33
C VAL A 40 -7.42 4.46 5.39
N PRO A 41 -8.50 5.16 4.99
CA PRO A 41 -8.55 6.62 5.12
C PRO A 41 -8.64 7.01 6.60
N ASN A 42 -8.01 8.12 6.96
CA ASN A 42 -8.13 8.72 8.29
C ASN A 42 -9.11 9.92 8.24
N VAL A 43 -9.48 10.44 9.42
CA VAL A 43 -10.32 11.63 9.54
C VAL A 43 -9.65 12.82 8.83
N ALA A 44 -10.42 13.50 7.99
CA ALA A 44 -9.95 14.68 7.27
C ALA A 44 -9.70 15.83 8.26
N ASN A 45 -8.56 16.51 8.12
CA ASN A 45 -8.25 17.69 8.89
C ASN A 45 -8.73 18.95 8.15
N ARG A 46 -9.62 19.71 8.80
CA ARG A 46 -10.01 21.04 8.36
C ARG A 46 -9.16 22.09 9.05
N LEU A 47 -8.03 22.44 8.44
CA LEU A 47 -7.10 23.46 8.95
C LEU A 47 -7.53 24.88 8.58
N LEU A 48 -8.30 25.04 7.50
CA LEU A 48 -8.75 26.33 7.00
C LEU A 48 -10.15 26.68 7.54
N ILE A 49 -10.28 27.88 8.08
CA ILE A 49 -11.56 28.43 8.61
C ILE A 49 -12.51 28.81 7.46
N SER A 50 -11.97 29.10 6.28
CA SER A 50 -12.73 29.34 5.05
C SER A 50 -13.69 28.18 4.74
N SER A 51 -14.86 28.48 4.16
CA SER A 51 -15.86 27.46 3.80
C SER A 51 -15.46 26.65 2.56
N ASP A 52 -14.53 27.15 1.74
CA ASP A 52 -14.13 26.57 0.46
C ASP A 52 -12.62 26.20 0.42
N GLY A 53 -11.94 26.27 1.56
CA GLY A 53 -10.53 25.90 1.65
C GLY A 53 -10.35 24.39 1.54
N PRO A 54 -9.32 23.89 0.83
CA PRO A 54 -9.07 22.46 0.70
C PRO A 54 -8.85 21.83 2.07
N HIS A 55 -9.45 20.67 2.26
CA HIS A 55 -9.23 19.85 3.44
C HIS A 55 -7.98 18.99 3.25
N GLN A 56 -7.26 18.76 4.35
CA GLN A 56 -6.17 17.80 4.35
C GLN A 56 -6.78 16.42 4.55
N LEU A 57 -6.76 15.63 3.49
CA LEU A 57 -7.06 14.20 3.51
C LEU A 57 -5.78 13.46 3.83
N LEU A 58 -5.82 12.55 4.79
CA LEU A 58 -4.69 11.71 5.13
C LEU A 58 -5.16 10.28 5.37
N GLY A 59 -4.23 9.34 5.29
CA GLY A 59 -4.55 7.96 5.57
C GLY A 59 -3.37 7.03 5.41
N LEU A 60 -3.69 5.76 5.42
CA LEU A 60 -2.76 4.67 5.22
C LEU A 60 -3.20 3.81 4.04
N LEU A 61 -2.24 3.49 3.18
CA LEU A 61 -2.36 2.38 2.25
C LEU A 61 -1.56 1.23 2.84
N GLN A 62 -2.24 0.15 3.20
CA GLN A 62 -1.58 -1.06 3.68
C GLN A 62 -1.48 -2.06 2.53
N VAL A 63 -0.27 -2.51 2.25
CA VAL A 63 0.01 -3.56 1.26
C VAL A 63 0.61 -4.75 2.00
N SER A 64 -0.17 -5.82 2.17
CA SER A 64 0.29 -7.06 2.82
C SER A 64 0.85 -8.03 1.78
N ILE A 65 2.09 -8.46 1.95
CA ILE A 65 2.71 -9.51 1.13
C ILE A 65 2.36 -10.84 1.77
N TYR A 66 1.58 -11.67 1.08
CA TYR A 66 1.23 -13.01 1.51
C TYR A 66 2.17 -14.05 0.88
N ASP A 67 2.61 -15.02 1.66
CA ASP A 67 3.40 -16.16 1.21
C ASP A 67 2.99 -17.45 1.93
N THR A 68 3.38 -18.59 1.37
CA THR A 68 3.12 -19.91 1.95
C THR A 68 4.07 -20.17 3.12
N LYS A 69 3.52 -20.76 4.19
CA LYS A 69 4.31 -21.11 5.38
C LYS A 69 5.43 -22.10 5.04
N GLY A 70 6.57 -21.97 5.72
CA GLY A 70 7.71 -22.89 5.59
C GLY A 70 8.68 -22.60 4.44
N GLN A 71 8.47 -21.52 3.66
CA GLN A 71 9.37 -21.10 2.58
C GLN A 71 10.46 -20.11 3.01
N GLY A 72 10.50 -19.76 4.31
CA GLY A 72 11.40 -18.76 4.87
C GLY A 72 10.95 -17.32 4.61
N GLU A 73 11.25 -16.43 5.54
CA GLU A 73 10.75 -15.06 5.49
C GLU A 73 11.46 -14.17 4.44
N GLY A 74 12.73 -14.48 4.12
CA GLY A 74 13.59 -13.58 3.35
C GLY A 74 12.98 -13.12 2.01
N ARG A 75 12.26 -14.02 1.32
CA ARG A 75 11.64 -13.73 0.03
C ARG A 75 10.43 -12.79 0.16
N ALA A 76 9.60 -12.99 1.19
CA ALA A 76 8.46 -12.10 1.45
C ALA A 76 8.94 -10.72 1.90
N ARG A 77 10.00 -10.67 2.73
CA ARG A 77 10.59 -9.43 3.22
C ARG A 77 11.32 -8.65 2.12
N GLU A 78 11.97 -9.33 1.19
CA GLU A 78 12.56 -8.70 0.00
C GLU A 78 11.47 -8.03 -0.86
N THR A 79 10.38 -8.74 -1.15
CA THR A 79 9.22 -8.17 -1.85
C THR A 79 8.64 -6.98 -1.09
N ALA A 80 8.51 -7.05 0.23
CA ALA A 80 8.06 -5.94 1.06
C ALA A 80 8.99 -4.72 0.97
N GLY A 81 10.31 -4.95 0.92
CA GLY A 81 11.32 -3.92 0.70
C GLY A 81 11.18 -3.25 -0.68
N LEU A 82 10.91 -4.02 -1.74
CA LEU A 82 10.66 -3.48 -3.08
C LEU A 82 9.38 -2.64 -3.14
N VAL A 83 8.30 -3.10 -2.49
CA VAL A 83 7.07 -2.31 -2.35
C VAL A 83 7.36 -1.01 -1.61
N ALA A 84 8.09 -1.06 -0.49
CA ALA A 84 8.46 0.15 0.25
C ALA A 84 9.35 1.11 -0.57
N ALA A 85 10.29 0.58 -1.37
CA ALA A 85 11.14 1.38 -2.24
C ALA A 85 10.36 2.06 -3.38
N HIS A 86 9.25 1.45 -3.82
CA HIS A 86 8.37 2.01 -4.84
C HIS A 86 7.59 3.25 -4.37
N PHE A 87 7.50 3.46 -3.05
CA PHE A 87 6.88 4.63 -2.44
C PHE A 87 7.91 5.42 -1.62
N PRO A 88 8.84 6.14 -2.28
CA PRO A 88 9.82 6.94 -1.55
C PRO A 88 9.14 8.09 -0.78
N PRO A 89 9.76 8.57 0.32
CA PRO A 89 9.26 9.73 1.04
C PRO A 89 9.20 10.96 0.12
N ASP A 90 8.21 11.81 0.34
CA ASP A 90 7.94 13.02 -0.47
C ASP A 90 7.62 12.78 -1.94
N PHE A 91 7.40 11.51 -2.34
CA PHE A 91 6.94 11.20 -3.68
C PHE A 91 5.54 11.76 -3.90
N LYS A 92 5.37 12.49 -5.00
CA LYS A 92 4.11 13.11 -5.41
C LYS A 92 3.52 12.35 -6.57
N ILE A 93 2.35 11.77 -6.34
CA ILE A 93 1.56 11.09 -7.34
C ILE A 93 0.50 12.08 -7.83
N HIS A 94 0.65 12.51 -9.07
CA HIS A 94 -0.27 13.45 -9.69
C HIS A 94 -1.44 12.69 -10.33
N ASN A 95 -2.66 13.00 -9.89
CA ASN A 95 -3.87 12.51 -10.54
C ASN A 95 -4.91 13.65 -10.56
N ALA A 96 -4.89 14.43 -11.64
CA ALA A 96 -5.65 15.68 -11.74
C ALA A 96 -7.12 15.48 -11.34
N PRO A 97 -7.69 16.34 -10.46
CA PRO A 97 -7.14 17.60 -9.94
C PRO A 97 -6.29 17.48 -8.66
N VAL A 98 -6.12 16.28 -8.10
CA VAL A 98 -5.50 16.08 -6.79
C VAL A 98 -4.05 15.61 -6.89
N THR A 99 -3.21 16.04 -5.94
CA THR A 99 -1.84 15.52 -5.80
C THR A 99 -1.73 14.79 -4.46
N VAL A 100 -1.42 13.50 -4.53
CA VAL A 100 -1.17 12.68 -3.34
C VAL A 100 0.32 12.71 -3.04
N ARG A 101 0.70 12.97 -1.78
CA ARG A 101 2.09 12.93 -1.31
C ARG A 101 2.27 11.80 -0.31
N ILE A 102 3.39 11.08 -0.44
CA ILE A 102 3.82 10.11 0.57
C ILE A 102 4.51 10.88 1.70
N THR A 103 3.97 10.80 2.91
CA THR A 103 4.38 11.68 4.03
C THR A 103 5.66 11.24 4.72
N LYS A 104 5.92 9.93 4.74
CA LYS A 104 7.11 9.33 5.33
C LYS A 104 7.51 8.06 4.59
N ARG A 105 8.71 7.56 4.89
CA ARG A 105 9.14 6.24 4.42
C ARG A 105 8.10 5.18 4.84
N PRO A 106 7.70 4.26 3.95
CA PRO A 106 6.81 3.17 4.31
C PRO A 106 7.41 2.31 5.42
N ASP A 107 6.59 1.96 6.40
CA ASP A 107 6.98 1.07 7.48
C ASP A 107 6.72 -0.38 7.07
N VAL A 108 7.77 -1.20 7.04
CA VAL A 108 7.66 -2.65 6.86
C VAL A 108 7.51 -3.27 8.24
N ALA A 109 6.34 -3.83 8.52
CA ALA A 109 6.06 -4.48 9.80
C ALA A 109 6.71 -5.87 9.89
N ASP A 110 6.67 -6.46 11.09
CA ASP A 110 7.17 -7.81 11.32
C ASP A 110 6.27 -8.89 10.66
N LEU A 111 6.77 -10.13 10.63
CA LEU A 111 6.06 -11.27 10.11
C LEU A 111 4.85 -11.59 10.97
N ILE A 112 3.68 -11.65 10.35
CA ILE A 112 2.49 -12.19 10.98
C ILE A 112 2.29 -13.59 10.41
N VAL A 113 2.36 -14.59 11.29
CA VAL A 113 2.09 -15.99 10.94
C VAL A 113 0.61 -16.25 11.16
N GLU A 114 -0.10 -16.53 10.08
CA GLU A 114 -1.46 -17.07 10.12
C GLU A 114 -1.40 -18.59 9.97
N ASP A 115 -2.57 -19.25 9.98
CA ASP A 115 -2.66 -20.71 10.04
C ASP A 115 -1.89 -21.39 8.88
N ALA A 116 -2.28 -21.06 7.65
CA ALA A 116 -1.71 -21.63 6.42
C ALA A 116 -0.76 -20.68 5.66
N ALA A 117 -0.71 -19.40 6.04
CA ALA A 117 0.03 -18.38 5.32
C ALA A 117 0.82 -17.47 6.27
N ILE A 118 1.83 -16.80 5.73
CA ILE A 118 2.49 -15.68 6.39
C ILE A 118 2.10 -14.39 5.68
N GLN A 119 2.04 -13.29 6.43
CA GLN A 119 1.89 -11.97 5.85
C GLN A 119 2.90 -10.97 6.43
N ILE A 120 3.40 -10.08 5.58
CA ILE A 120 4.22 -8.93 5.97
C ILE A 120 3.50 -7.67 5.51
N PRO A 121 2.90 -6.88 6.42
CA PRO A 121 2.25 -5.63 6.05
C PRO A 121 3.26 -4.50 5.83
N VAL A 122 3.10 -3.78 4.73
CA VAL A 122 3.80 -2.53 4.43
C VAL A 122 2.81 -1.38 4.56
N MET A 123 3.11 -0.44 5.45
CA MET A 123 2.26 0.69 5.79
C MET A 123 2.77 1.94 5.09
N ILE A 124 2.01 2.44 4.12
CA ILE A 124 2.35 3.62 3.32
C ILE A 124 1.46 4.78 3.75
N SER A 125 2.03 5.75 4.45
CA SER A 125 1.31 6.96 4.87
C SER A 125 1.24 7.97 3.74
N TRP A 126 0.04 8.46 3.46
CA TRP A 126 -0.22 9.42 2.40
C TRP A 126 -1.03 10.61 2.90
N GLU A 127 -0.88 11.74 2.22
CA GLU A 127 -1.74 12.91 2.37
C GLU A 127 -2.13 13.49 1.00
N CYS A 128 -3.21 14.25 0.98
CA CYS A 128 -3.73 14.93 -0.18
C CYS A 128 -4.48 16.19 0.28
N TRP A 129 -4.43 17.24 -0.52
CA TRP A 129 -5.20 18.46 -0.28
C TRP A 129 -6.28 18.55 -1.34
N ALA A 130 -7.55 18.57 -0.93
CA ALA A 130 -8.71 18.58 -1.81
C ALA A 130 -9.89 19.32 -1.17
#